data_AF-A0A7C5JIU5-F1
#
_entry.id   AF-A0A7C5JIU5-F1
#
_cell.length_a   1.000
_cell.length_b   1.000
_cell.length_c   1.000
_cell.angle_alpha   90.00
_cell.angle_beta   90.00
_cell.angle_gamma   90.00
#
_symmetry.space_group_name_H-M   'P 1'
#
loop_
_entity.id
_entity.type
_entity.pdbx_description
1 polymer ?
#
loop_
_entity_poly.entity_id
_entity_poly.type
_entity_poly.pdbx_seq_one_letter_code
_entity_poly.pdbx_strand_id
1 'polypeptide(L)' 'MKIGLYFGSFNPVHTGHLIIANHVINFTDMDEVWLVISPQNPFKKRQNLINSYDRL' A
#
# COMPACT_ATOMS: atom_id res chain seq x y z
N MET A 1 14.24 -13.44 6.76
CA MET A 1 13.51 -12.79 5.66
C MET A 1 12.02 -12.88 5.89
N LYS A 2 11.49 -11.92 6.66
CA LYS A 2 10.07 -11.71 6.97
C LYS A 2 9.59 -10.52 6.17
N ILE A 3 8.56 -10.73 5.34
CA ILE A 3 8.03 -9.69 4.44
C ILE A 3 6.60 -9.37 4.86
N GLY A 4 6.35 -8.09 5.17
CA GLY A 4 5.02 -7.55 5.42
C GLY A 4 4.38 -7.14 4.09
N LEU A 5 3.16 -7.63 3.84
CA LEU A 5 2.39 -7.23 2.65
C LEU A 5 1.35 -6.18 3.04
N TYR A 6 1.54 -4.95 2.58
CA TYR A 6 0.62 -3.86 2.84
C TYR A 6 -0.25 -3.58 1.61
N PHE A 7 -1.45 -4.17 1.59
CA PHE A 7 -2.38 -4.05 0.48
C PHE A 7 -3.14 -2.73 0.54
N GLY A 8 -3.23 -2.05 -0.59
CA GLY A 8 -3.96 -0.79 -0.68
C GLY A 8 -4.34 -0.45 -2.10
N SER A 9 -5.38 0.39 -2.22
CA SER A 9 -5.65 1.05 -3.49
C SER A 9 -4.49 2.00 -3.85
N PHE A 10 -3.89 2.71 -2.90
CA PHE A 10 -2.81 3.67 -3.18
C PHE A 10 -3.16 4.63 -4.33
N ASN A 11 -4.17 5.47 -4.11
CA ASN A 11 -4.80 6.30 -5.14
C ASN A 11 -4.88 7.77 -4.69
N PRO A 12 -3.74 8.48 -4.51
CA PRO A 12 -2.35 8.07 -4.75
C PRO A 12 -1.64 7.54 -3.48
N VAL A 13 -0.36 7.15 -3.60
CA VAL A 13 0.53 7.01 -2.43
C VAL A 13 0.73 8.39 -1.79
N HIS A 14 0.83 8.43 -0.47
CA HIS A 14 0.99 9.67 0.31
C HIS A 14 1.67 9.37 1.64
N THR A 15 2.08 10.40 2.38
CA THR A 15 2.89 10.28 3.62
C THR A 15 2.28 9.33 4.65
N GLY A 16 0.95 9.32 4.82
CA GLY A 16 0.27 8.37 5.72
C GLY A 16 0.59 6.89 5.44
N HIS A 17 0.68 6.47 4.16
CA HIS A 17 1.04 5.10 3.81
C HIS A 17 2.49 4.78 4.23
N LEU A 18 3.40 5.75 4.04
CA LEU A 18 4.80 5.62 4.40
C LEU A 18 5.01 5.56 5.91
N ILE A 19 4.25 6.34 6.68
CA ILE A 19 4.31 6.31 8.15
C ILE A 19 3.95 4.90 8.66
N ILE A 20 2.90 4.28 8.11
CA ILE A 20 2.49 2.93 8.50
C ILE A 20 3.57 1.90 8.12
N ALA A 21 4.06 1.94 6.88
CA ALA A 21 5.11 1.02 6.42
C ALA A 21 6.38 1.16 7.27
N ASN A 22 6.79 2.40 7.55
CA ASN A 22 7.95 2.69 8.38
C ASN A 22 7.75 2.23 9.84
N HIS A 23 6.55 2.39 10.40
CA HIS A 23 6.26 1.89 11.74
C HIS A 23 6.39 0.36 11.80
N VAL A 24 5.90 -0.36 10.79
CA VAL A 24 6.04 -1.83 10.75
C VAL A 24 7.51 -2.23 10.69
N ILE A 25 8.32 -1.62 9.83
CA ILE A 25 9.77 -1.90 9.75
C ILE A 25 10.49 -1.62 11.08
N ASN A 26 10.18 -0.52 11.75
CA ASN A 26 10.95 -0.10 12.95
C ASN A 26 10.51 -0.78 14.26
N PHE A 27 9.29 -1.32 14.33
CA PHE A 27 8.71 -1.82 15.57
C PHE A 27 8.29 -3.30 15.51
N THR A 28 8.63 -3.99 14.43
CA THR A 28 8.44 -5.44 14.30
C THR A 28 9.73 -6.08 13.79
N ASP A 29 9.73 -7.40 13.65
CA ASP A 29 10.87 -8.15 13.11
C ASP A 29 10.76 -8.36 11.58
N MET A 30 9.97 -7.51 10.89
CA MET A 30 9.91 -7.50 9.42
C MET A 30 11.21 -6.98 8.83
N ASP A 31 11.75 -7.73 7.87
CA ASP A 31 12.92 -7.32 7.08
C ASP A 31 12.50 -6.34 5.98
N GLU A 32 11.29 -6.50 5.42
CA GLU A 32 10.76 -5.68 4.33
C GLU A 32 9.25 -5.45 4.46
N VAL A 33 8.76 -4.33 3.91
CA VAL A 33 7.33 -4.06 3.75
C VAL A 33 7.05 -3.72 2.30
N TRP A 34 6.24 -4.54 1.65
CA TRP A 34 5.87 -4.38 0.25
C TRP A 34 4.50 -3.71 0.17
N LEU A 35 4.43 -2.56 -0.49
CA LEU A 35 3.17 -1.91 -0.82
C LEU A 35 2.59 -2.62 -2.04
N VAL A 36 1.50 -3.36 -1.83
CA VAL A 36 0.86 -4.14 -2.90
C VAL A 36 -0.36 -3.38 -3.43
N ILE A 37 -0.24 -2.86 -4.64
CA ILE A 37 -1.32 -2.12 -5.31
C ILE A 37 -2.45 -3.09 -5.66
N SER A 38 -3.61 -2.85 -5.06
CA SER A 38 -4.82 -3.61 -5.33
C SER A 38 -5.48 -3.07 -6.60
N PRO A 39 -5.74 -3.91 -7.62
CA PRO A 39 -6.34 -3.46 -8.89
C PRO A 39 -7.74 -2.88 -8.68
N GLN A 40 -8.51 -3.44 -7.75
CA GLN A 40 -9.81 -2.93 -7.34
C GLN A 40 -10.07 -3.32 -5.87
N ASN A 41 -10.44 -2.34 -5.04
CA ASN A 41 -10.96 -2.64 -3.70
C ASN A 41 -12.42 -3.16 -3.85
N PRO A 42 -12.77 -4.34 -3.30
CA PRO A 42 -14.11 -4.93 -3.42
C PRO A 42 -15.25 -4.03 -2.93
N PHE A 43 -14.95 -3.11 -2.01
CA PHE A 43 -15.91 -2.19 -1.40
C PHE A 43 -15.97 -0.81 -2.06
N LYS A 44 -15.15 -0.55 -3.09
CA LYS A 44 -15.16 0.73 -3.83
C LYS A 44 -15.77 0.53 -5.22
N LYS A 45 -16.56 1.50 -5.69
CA LYS A 45 -17.03 1.54 -7.10
C LYS A 45 -15.86 1.89 -8.03
N ARG A 46 -15.82 1.31 -9.25
CA ARG A 46 -14.70 1.47 -10.21
C ARG A 46 -14.42 2.93 -10.62
N GLN A 47 -15.41 3.81 -10.57
CA GLN A 47 -15.33 5.18 -11.10
C GLN A 47 -14.35 6.12 -10.37
N ASN A 48 -13.78 5.72 -9.23
CA ASN A 48 -12.90 6.59 -8.43
C ASN A 48 -11.41 6.21 -8.49
N LEU A 49 -11.01 5.36 -9.43
CA LEU A 49 -9.63 4.94 -9.59
C LEU A 49 -8.93 5.80 -10.65
N ILE A 50 -7.83 6.44 -10.26
CA ILE A 50 -6.91 7.08 -11.21
C ILE A 50 -6.17 5.97 -11.98
N ASN A 51 -5.52 6.35 -13.08
CA ASN A 51 -4.83 5.40 -13.95
C ASN A 51 -3.85 4.54 -13.13
N SER A 52 -3.77 3.23 -13.43
CA SER A 52 -2.88 2.30 -12.75
C SER A 52 -1.41 2.72 -12.82
N TYR A 53 -0.99 3.40 -13.89
CA TYR A 53 0.37 3.93 -14.01
C TYR A 53 0.65 5.09 -13.07
N ASP A 54 -0.36 5.90 -12.74
CA ASP A 54 -0.22 7.03 -11.80
C ASP A 54 -0.23 6.58 -10.33
N ARG A 55 -0.37 5.27 -10.08
CA ARG A 55 -0.44 4.65 -8.75
C ARG A 55 0.80 3.81 -8.42
N LEU A 56 1.66 3.56 -9.40
CA LEU A 56 2.99 2.97 -9.26
C LEU A 56 3.99 4.05 -8.82
#